data_AF-A0A938V419-F1
#
_entry.id   AF-A0A938V419-F1
#
_cell.length_a   1.000
_cell.length_b   1.000
_cell.length_c   1.000
_cell.angle_alpha   90.00
_cell.angle_beta   90.00
_cell.angle_gamma   90.00
#
_symmetry.space_group_name_H-M   'P 1'
#
loop_
_entity.id
_entity.type
_entity.pdbx_description
1 polymer ?
#
loop_
_entity_poly.entity_id
_entity_poly.type
_entity_poly.pdbx_seq_one_letter_code
_entity_poly.pdbx_strand_id
1 'polypeptide(L)'
;MGQTTRTIGFRSEEWRDLPESVSARLAELARARWNHTGLDLSMSHSLLAEHLAGTGAHPWTVLIYCEILAPEHWTRKAFVRITRERIVSELDEKVWRCFSREIEDEVRRAIANKVEPDDRFIEALVEKRRPLAARILKAEYQEFHPRSWKKKWGTGRHRHERLRVRRERRFDLPPPFDWWDARNPFQQYFFVPEAQWMAVGGSGSSGQREMHSRMGFTFAAYRKAGPVPSLLLAYDRHNRLRFVGEFGDLCLEELTLGMNYHVDRAEQERLLRGVGLVRAGWHQDDWSKVDLAIEWAE
;
A
#
# COMPACT_ATOMS: atom_id res chain seq x y z
N MET A 1 -24.00 14.86 23.81
CA MET A 1 -22.96 15.91 23.80
C MET A 1 -22.27 15.78 22.46
N GLY A 2 -22.39 16.78 21.57
CA GLY A 2 -21.69 16.73 20.29
C GLY A 2 -20.19 16.86 20.56
N GLN A 3 -19.40 15.87 20.18
CA GLN A 3 -17.96 16.03 20.10
C GLN A 3 -17.69 17.10 19.04
N THR A 4 -16.94 18.13 19.40
CA THR A 4 -16.49 19.12 18.42
C THR A 4 -15.34 18.44 17.68
N THR A 5 -15.42 18.28 16.37
CA THR A 5 -14.28 17.76 15.61
C THR A 5 -13.61 18.93 14.92
N ARG A 6 -12.37 19.24 15.28
CA ARG A 6 -11.59 20.22 14.51
C ARG A 6 -11.12 19.55 13.22
N THR A 7 -11.62 20.04 12.09
CA THR A 7 -11.19 19.59 10.75
C THR A 7 -10.37 20.68 10.09
N ILE A 8 -9.20 20.33 9.56
CA ILE A 8 -8.37 21.20 8.74
C ILE A 8 -8.28 20.59 7.35
N GLY A 9 -8.77 21.30 6.33
CA GLY A 9 -8.68 20.89 4.93
C GLY A 9 -7.48 21.53 4.24
N PHE A 10 -6.88 20.79 3.31
CA PHE A 10 -5.79 21.22 2.45
C PHE A 10 -6.14 20.87 1.01
N ARG A 11 -6.41 21.89 0.19
CA ARG A 11 -6.68 21.67 -1.23
C ARG A 11 -5.37 21.41 -1.96
N SER A 12 -5.39 20.55 -2.97
CA SER A 12 -4.22 20.28 -3.84
C SER A 12 -3.57 21.56 -4.41
N GLU A 13 -4.39 22.58 -4.70
CA GLU A 13 -3.98 23.90 -5.20
C GLU A 13 -3.20 24.74 -4.16
N GLU A 14 -3.34 24.43 -2.87
CA GLU A 14 -2.71 25.13 -1.75
C GLU A 14 -1.39 24.48 -1.32
N TRP A 15 -1.06 23.31 -1.86
CA TRP A 15 0.18 22.62 -1.52
C TRP A 15 1.39 23.39 -2.06
N ARG A 16 2.40 23.51 -1.21
CA ARG A 16 3.56 24.37 -1.47
C ARG A 16 4.74 23.55 -1.97
N ASP A 17 5.72 24.25 -2.55
CA ASP A 17 7.02 23.63 -2.77
C ASP A 17 7.67 23.23 -1.45
N LEU A 18 8.52 22.21 -1.50
CA LEU A 18 9.17 21.67 -0.32
C LEU A 18 10.12 22.71 0.31
N PRO A 19 9.92 23.12 1.58
CA PRO A 19 10.85 24.01 2.24
C PRO A 19 12.26 23.42 2.29
N GLU A 20 13.29 24.26 2.25
CA GLU A 20 14.68 23.81 2.32
C GLU A 20 14.97 23.06 3.63
N SER A 21 14.39 23.52 4.75
CA SER A 21 14.49 22.85 6.05
C SER A 21 13.93 21.42 6.05
N VAL A 22 12.79 21.22 5.38
CA VAL A 22 12.17 19.89 5.23
C VAL A 22 13.01 19.02 4.30
N SER A 23 13.48 19.59 3.19
CA SER A 23 14.36 18.91 2.24
C SER A 23 15.65 18.41 2.91
N ALA A 24 16.28 19.27 3.72
CA ALA A 24 17.47 18.94 4.50
C ALA A 24 17.20 17.80 5.50
N ARG A 25 16.06 17.86 6.22
CA ARG A 25 15.66 16.81 7.16
C ARG A 25 15.44 15.46 6.45
N LEU A 26 14.74 15.45 5.31
CA LEU A 26 14.57 14.23 4.50
C LEU A 26 15.91 13.67 4.01
N ALA A 27 16.83 14.54 3.60
CA ALA A 27 18.17 14.14 3.17
C ALA A 27 19.03 13.59 4.32
N GLU A 28 18.89 14.11 5.54
CA GLU A 28 19.56 13.58 6.73
C GLU A 28 19.09 12.17 7.05
N LEU A 29 17.78 11.95 7.06
CA LEU A 29 17.17 10.64 7.28
C LEU A 29 17.60 9.63 6.22
N ALA A 30 17.77 10.09 4.99
CA ALA A 30 18.25 9.26 3.91
C ALA A 30 19.68 8.76 4.09
N ARG A 31 20.51 9.49 4.83
CA ARG A 31 21.89 9.10 5.16
C ARG A 31 21.96 8.23 6.41
N ALA A 32 20.94 8.26 7.25
CA ALA A 32 20.90 7.45 8.46
C ALA A 32 20.81 5.96 8.11
N ARG A 33 21.51 5.14 8.90
CA ARG A 33 21.47 3.67 8.76
C ARG A 33 20.32 3.12 9.59
N TRP A 34 19.18 2.97 8.96
CA TRP A 34 18.02 2.35 9.60
C TRP A 34 18.15 0.84 9.68
N ASN A 35 17.71 0.28 10.81
CA ASN A 35 17.59 -1.16 11.02
C ASN A 35 16.16 -1.51 11.44
N HIS A 36 15.78 -2.77 11.29
CA HIS A 36 14.45 -3.27 11.69
C HIS A 36 14.48 -4.07 13.00
N THR A 37 15.66 -4.18 13.63
CA THR A 37 15.90 -5.06 14.79
C THR A 37 16.02 -4.29 16.11
N GLY A 38 16.08 -2.96 16.06
CA GLY A 38 16.24 -2.10 17.25
C GLY A 38 15.02 -2.07 18.17
N LEU A 39 13.87 -2.59 17.74
CA LEU A 39 12.65 -2.72 18.55
C LEU A 39 12.14 -4.16 18.52
N ASP A 40 11.71 -4.66 19.68
CA ASP A 40 11.06 -5.96 19.79
C ASP A 40 9.57 -5.85 19.46
N LEU A 41 9.24 -6.17 18.20
CA LEU A 41 7.86 -6.16 17.72
C LEU A 41 7.04 -7.36 18.21
N SER A 42 7.57 -8.25 19.05
CA SER A 42 6.73 -9.22 19.75
C SER A 42 5.94 -8.58 20.90
N MET A 43 6.38 -7.41 21.39
CA MET A 43 5.70 -6.65 22.44
C MET A 43 4.35 -6.12 21.98
N SER A 44 3.44 -5.94 22.94
CA SER A 44 2.20 -5.19 22.72
C SER A 44 2.50 -3.70 22.47
N HIS A 45 1.57 -2.99 21.85
CA HIS A 45 1.75 -1.57 21.54
C HIS A 45 1.99 -0.71 22.80
N SER A 46 1.32 -1.03 23.92
CA SER A 46 1.50 -0.34 25.20
C SER A 46 2.87 -0.58 25.81
N LEU A 47 3.34 -1.83 25.83
CA LEU A 47 4.67 -2.17 26.34
C LEU A 47 5.77 -1.52 25.50
N LEU A 48 5.59 -1.50 24.18
CA LEU A 48 6.52 -0.83 23.28
C LEU A 48 6.54 0.69 23.54
N ALA A 49 5.39 1.30 23.81
CA ALA A 49 5.31 2.73 24.14
C ALA A 49 6.00 3.05 25.48
N GLU A 50 5.82 2.22 26.50
CA GLU A 50 6.51 2.33 27.79
C GLU A 50 8.02 2.16 27.64
N HIS A 51 8.46 1.20 26.82
CA HIS A 51 9.86 1.01 26.50
C HIS A 51 10.46 2.26 25.84
N LEU A 52 9.80 2.80 24.81
CA LEU A 52 10.23 4.04 24.14
C LEU A 52 10.30 5.21 25.14
N ALA A 53 9.30 5.38 26.00
CA ALA A 53 9.30 6.40 27.04
C ALA A 53 10.47 6.24 28.03
N GLY A 54 10.73 5.01 28.48
CA GLY A 54 11.83 4.71 29.41
C GLY A 54 13.22 4.97 28.83
N THR A 55 13.38 4.88 27.51
CA THR A 55 14.65 5.21 26.82
C THR A 55 14.84 6.70 26.54
N GLY A 56 13.80 7.52 26.69
CA GLY A 56 13.83 8.93 26.28
C GLY A 56 13.92 9.11 24.76
N ALA A 57 13.42 8.15 23.98
CA ALA A 57 13.41 8.24 22.51
C ALA A 57 12.44 9.32 22.03
N HIS A 58 12.71 9.91 20.86
CA HIS A 58 11.89 10.96 20.25
C HIS A 58 11.27 10.47 18.93
N PRO A 59 10.18 9.69 19.01
CA PRO A 59 9.53 9.18 17.81
C PRO A 59 8.90 10.31 17.00
N TRP A 60 8.85 10.13 15.69
CA TRP A 60 8.19 11.07 14.78
C TRP A 60 7.77 10.34 13.49
N THR A 61 6.97 10.99 12.65
CA THR A 61 6.38 10.35 11.46
C THR A 61 6.41 11.22 10.22
N VAL A 62 6.46 10.57 9.06
CA VAL A 62 6.25 11.20 7.75
C VAL A 62 5.09 10.50 7.08
N LEU A 63 4.03 11.25 6.77
CA LEU A 63 2.92 10.80 5.96
C LEU A 63 3.10 11.38 4.57
N ILE A 64 3.03 10.51 3.57
CA ILE A 64 3.05 10.92 2.18
C ILE A 64 1.74 10.47 1.57
N TYR A 65 1.06 11.38 0.88
CA TYR A 65 -0.05 11.07 0.01
C TYR A 65 0.42 11.04 -1.45
N CYS A 66 -0.16 10.20 -2.29
CA CYS A 66 0.13 10.17 -3.72
C CYS A 66 -1.16 10.31 -4.52
N GLU A 67 -1.30 11.45 -5.22
CA GLU A 67 -2.37 11.62 -6.20
C GLU A 67 -2.22 10.64 -7.36
N ILE A 68 -3.32 10.40 -8.07
CA ILE A 68 -3.31 9.69 -9.34
C ILE A 68 -2.50 10.51 -10.35
N LEU A 69 -1.48 9.88 -10.92
CA LEU A 69 -0.65 10.51 -11.94
C LEU A 69 -1.51 10.94 -13.14
N ALA A 70 -1.30 12.15 -13.65
CA ALA A 70 -2.08 12.67 -14.76
C ALA A 70 -1.88 11.82 -16.05
N PRO A 71 -2.93 11.56 -16.85
CA PRO A 71 -2.86 10.67 -18.02
C PRO A 71 -1.77 11.00 -19.04
N GLU A 72 -1.47 12.29 -19.22
CA GLU A 72 -0.41 12.80 -20.10
C GLU A 72 1.00 12.31 -19.71
N HIS A 73 1.18 11.85 -18.46
CA HIS A 73 2.46 11.36 -17.95
C HIS A 73 2.59 9.82 -17.97
N TRP A 74 1.51 9.08 -18.23
CA TRP A 74 1.48 7.60 -18.14
C TRP A 74 2.41 6.85 -19.09
N THR A 75 2.93 7.52 -20.13
CA THR A 75 3.84 6.92 -21.11
C THR A 75 5.21 7.59 -21.13
N ARG A 76 5.38 8.66 -20.37
CA ARG A 76 6.61 9.45 -20.34
C ARG A 76 7.59 8.82 -19.34
N LYS A 77 8.70 8.29 -19.84
CA LYS A 77 9.72 7.61 -19.02
C LYS A 77 10.35 8.48 -17.92
N ALA A 78 10.24 9.80 -18.04
CA ALA A 78 10.63 10.74 -16.97
C ALA A 78 9.77 10.56 -15.71
N PHE A 79 8.50 10.15 -15.86
CA PHE A 79 7.52 10.05 -14.77
C PHE A 79 7.21 8.62 -14.36
N VAL A 80 7.42 7.65 -15.26
CA VAL A 80 7.09 6.24 -15.02
C VAL A 80 8.20 5.28 -15.43
N ARG A 81 8.39 4.23 -14.63
CA ARG A 81 9.07 3.01 -15.01
C ARG A 81 8.08 2.10 -15.73
N ILE A 82 8.34 1.80 -17.00
CA ILE A 82 7.51 0.92 -17.81
C ILE A 82 8.18 -0.44 -17.88
N THR A 83 7.57 -1.45 -17.28
CA THR A 83 8.02 -2.84 -17.36
C THR A 83 7.03 -3.65 -18.19
N ARG A 84 7.56 -4.64 -18.90
CA ARG A 84 6.82 -5.54 -19.78
C ARG A 84 7.03 -6.95 -19.28
N GLU A 85 5.96 -7.56 -18.81
CA GLU A 85 5.96 -8.91 -18.25
C GLU A 85 5.21 -9.81 -19.22
N ARG A 86 5.83 -10.93 -19.61
CA ARG A 86 5.10 -11.99 -20.30
C ARG A 86 4.27 -12.73 -19.26
N ILE A 87 2.97 -12.78 -19.50
CA ILE A 87 2.02 -13.52 -18.67
C ILE A 87 1.39 -14.63 -19.50
N VAL A 88 0.90 -15.65 -18.80
CA VAL A 88 0.26 -16.82 -19.42
C VAL A 88 -0.92 -16.43 -20.30
N SER A 89 -1.27 -17.34 -21.21
CA SER A 89 -2.44 -17.21 -22.09
C SER A 89 -3.73 -17.06 -21.27
N GLU A 90 -4.77 -16.48 -21.86
CA GLU A 90 -6.09 -16.41 -21.19
C GLU A 90 -6.64 -17.80 -20.90
N LEU A 91 -6.33 -18.77 -21.77
CA LEU A 91 -6.70 -20.16 -21.59
C LEU A 91 -6.01 -20.78 -20.37
N ASP A 92 -4.71 -20.60 -20.22
CA ASP A 92 -3.96 -21.13 -19.08
C ASP A 92 -4.33 -20.43 -17.78
N GLU A 93 -4.52 -19.11 -17.81
CA GLU A 93 -5.08 -18.37 -16.67
C GLU A 93 -6.45 -18.94 -16.27
N LYS A 94 -7.29 -19.28 -17.26
CA LYS A 94 -8.59 -19.92 -16.99
C LYS A 94 -8.43 -21.31 -16.37
N VAL A 95 -7.46 -22.11 -16.83
CA VAL A 95 -7.17 -23.42 -16.23
C VAL A 95 -6.86 -23.24 -14.74
N TRP A 96 -5.89 -22.38 -14.40
CA TRP A 96 -5.51 -22.16 -13.01
C TRP A 96 -6.65 -21.58 -12.18
N ARG A 97 -7.41 -20.64 -12.72
CA ARG A 97 -8.52 -20.02 -11.98
C ARG A 97 -9.67 -20.98 -11.67
N CYS A 98 -9.97 -21.90 -12.57
CA CYS A 98 -11.11 -22.82 -12.42
C CYS A 98 -10.74 -24.17 -11.82
N PHE A 99 -9.50 -24.63 -12.01
CA PHE A 99 -9.09 -26.00 -11.70
C PHE A 99 -7.87 -26.08 -10.78
N SER A 100 -7.40 -24.98 -10.17
CA SER A 100 -6.24 -25.01 -9.25
C SER A 100 -6.39 -26.05 -8.15
N ARG A 101 -7.55 -26.12 -7.50
CA ARG A 101 -7.83 -27.10 -6.44
C ARG A 101 -7.73 -28.55 -6.94
N GLU A 102 -8.31 -28.85 -8.10
CA GLU A 102 -8.25 -30.20 -8.68
C GLU A 102 -6.82 -30.59 -9.05
N ILE A 103 -6.04 -29.63 -9.58
CA ILE A 103 -4.62 -29.83 -9.90
C ILE A 103 -3.83 -30.06 -8.60
N GLU A 104 -4.04 -29.24 -7.57
CA GLU A 104 -3.43 -29.42 -6.24
C GLU A 104 -3.78 -30.78 -5.62
N ASP A 105 -5.02 -31.26 -5.75
CA ASP A 105 -5.44 -32.57 -5.25
C ASP A 105 -4.79 -33.72 -6.02
N GLU A 106 -4.57 -33.60 -7.33
CA GLU A 106 -3.82 -34.58 -8.12
C GLU A 106 -2.33 -34.58 -7.72
N VAL A 107 -1.72 -33.41 -7.49
CA VAL A 107 -0.35 -33.27 -6.98
C VAL A 107 -0.20 -33.89 -5.58
N ARG A 108 -1.11 -33.59 -4.65
CA ARG A 108 -1.10 -34.17 -3.29
C ARG A 108 -1.22 -35.69 -3.33
N ARG A 109 -2.06 -36.25 -4.22
CA ARG A 109 -2.18 -37.70 -4.41
C ARG A 109 -0.90 -38.32 -4.97
N ALA A 110 -0.22 -37.66 -5.91
CA ALA A 110 1.07 -38.14 -6.42
C ALA A 110 2.12 -38.22 -5.30
N ILE A 111 2.25 -37.15 -4.49
CA ILE A 111 3.16 -37.10 -3.34
C ILE A 111 2.83 -38.19 -2.32
N ALA A 112 1.56 -38.38 -1.98
CA ALA A 112 1.12 -39.43 -1.06
C ALA A 112 1.50 -40.84 -1.56
N ASN A 113 1.52 -41.04 -2.88
CA ASN A 113 1.96 -42.27 -3.53
C ASN A 113 3.48 -42.34 -3.78
N LYS A 114 4.27 -41.45 -3.15
CA LYS A 114 5.73 -41.35 -3.28
C LYS A 114 6.21 -41.10 -4.72
N VAL A 115 5.38 -40.46 -5.54
CA VAL A 115 5.78 -39.91 -6.84
C VAL A 115 6.16 -38.46 -6.63
N GLU A 116 7.35 -38.06 -7.07
CA GLU A 116 7.80 -36.67 -7.03
C GLU A 116 7.27 -35.94 -8.28
N PRO A 117 6.29 -35.03 -8.14
CA PRO A 117 5.74 -34.32 -9.29
C PRO A 117 6.73 -33.27 -9.77
N ASP A 118 7.22 -33.45 -11.00
CA ASP A 118 8.04 -32.46 -11.69
C ASP A 118 7.18 -31.49 -12.52
N ASP A 119 7.82 -30.50 -13.16
CA ASP A 119 7.11 -29.53 -14.00
C ASP A 119 6.33 -30.19 -15.14
N ARG A 120 6.83 -31.32 -15.69
CA ARG A 120 6.15 -32.05 -16.77
C ARG A 120 4.86 -32.71 -16.29
N PHE A 121 4.85 -33.22 -15.06
CA PHE A 121 3.65 -33.74 -14.43
C PHE A 121 2.58 -32.64 -14.32
N ILE A 122 2.97 -31.46 -13.83
CA ILE A 122 2.05 -30.31 -13.70
C ILE A 122 1.56 -29.84 -15.08
N GLU A 123 2.43 -29.74 -16.07
CA GLU A 123 2.07 -29.38 -17.45
C GLU A 123 1.05 -30.36 -18.05
N ALA A 124 1.21 -31.67 -17.82
CA ALA A 124 0.26 -32.69 -18.28
C ALA A 124 -1.12 -32.53 -17.63
N LEU A 125 -1.16 -32.19 -16.33
CA LEU A 125 -2.41 -31.88 -15.63
C LEU A 125 -3.08 -30.64 -16.22
N VAL A 126 -2.32 -29.57 -16.46
CA VAL A 126 -2.84 -28.34 -17.09
C VAL A 126 -3.40 -28.64 -18.48
N GLU A 127 -2.67 -29.38 -19.31
CA GLU A 127 -3.10 -29.75 -20.67
C GLU A 127 -4.43 -30.53 -20.66
N LYS A 128 -4.57 -31.49 -19.73
CA LYS A 128 -5.81 -32.25 -19.53
C LYS A 128 -7.02 -31.36 -19.23
N ARG A 129 -6.81 -30.20 -18.59
CA ARG A 129 -7.88 -29.26 -18.20
C ARG A 129 -8.16 -28.17 -19.25
N ARG A 130 -7.23 -27.91 -20.18
CA ARG A 130 -7.39 -26.90 -21.25
C ARG A 130 -8.69 -27.04 -22.05
N PRO A 131 -9.16 -28.23 -22.48
CA PRO A 131 -10.42 -28.33 -23.24
C PRO A 131 -11.65 -27.84 -22.46
N LEU A 132 -11.72 -28.13 -21.15
CA LEU A 132 -12.80 -27.67 -20.29
C LEU A 132 -12.71 -26.16 -20.05
N ALA A 133 -11.51 -25.66 -19.73
CA ALA A 133 -11.25 -24.23 -19.58
C ALA A 133 -11.62 -23.44 -20.85
N ALA A 134 -11.33 -23.97 -22.03
CA ALA A 134 -11.69 -23.36 -23.31
C ALA A 134 -13.21 -23.24 -23.49
N ARG A 135 -14.00 -24.22 -23.03
CA ARG A 135 -15.47 -24.14 -23.08
C ARG A 135 -16.00 -23.04 -22.18
N ILE A 136 -15.47 -22.93 -20.96
CA ILE A 136 -15.84 -21.87 -20.00
C ILE A 136 -15.46 -20.50 -20.56
N LEU A 137 -14.21 -20.33 -21.01
CA LEU A 137 -13.73 -19.08 -21.58
C LEU A 137 -14.53 -18.66 -22.81
N LYS A 138 -14.91 -19.61 -23.67
CA LYS A 138 -15.76 -19.34 -24.83
C LYS A 138 -17.14 -18.83 -24.43
N ALA A 139 -17.75 -19.39 -23.39
CA ALA A 139 -19.04 -18.93 -22.87
C ALA A 139 -18.94 -17.50 -22.31
N GLU A 140 -17.90 -17.19 -21.54
CA GLU A 140 -17.63 -15.82 -21.05
C GLU A 140 -17.46 -14.82 -22.21
N TYR A 141 -16.75 -15.21 -23.27
CA TYR A 141 -16.63 -14.39 -24.47
C TYR A 141 -17.99 -14.10 -25.12
N GLN A 142 -18.89 -15.10 -25.17
CA GLN A 142 -20.24 -14.94 -25.71
C GLN A 142 -21.08 -13.97 -24.87
N GLU A 143 -20.94 -14.05 -23.55
CA GLU A 143 -21.65 -13.19 -22.59
C GLU A 143 -21.14 -11.74 -22.63
N PHE A 144 -19.84 -11.52 -22.48
CA PHE A 144 -19.26 -10.17 -22.41
C PHE A 144 -19.16 -9.45 -23.77
N HIS A 145 -19.15 -10.21 -24.87
CA HIS A 145 -18.95 -9.67 -26.22
C HIS A 145 -19.95 -10.23 -27.25
N PRO A 146 -21.27 -10.13 -27.03
CA PRO A 146 -22.28 -10.85 -27.81
C PRO A 146 -22.22 -10.58 -29.32
N ARG A 147 -21.83 -9.37 -29.71
CA ARG A 147 -21.74 -8.96 -31.13
C ARG A 147 -20.39 -9.28 -31.79
N SER A 148 -19.34 -9.55 -31.03
CA SER A 148 -17.97 -9.66 -31.57
C SER A 148 -17.20 -10.90 -31.10
N TRP A 149 -17.80 -11.75 -30.27
CA TRP A 149 -17.13 -12.92 -29.68
C TRP A 149 -16.55 -13.86 -30.74
N LYS A 150 -17.27 -14.11 -31.86
CA LYS A 150 -16.77 -14.98 -32.96
C LYS A 150 -15.47 -14.43 -33.55
N LYS A 151 -15.42 -13.12 -33.80
CA LYS A 151 -14.23 -12.43 -34.32
C LYS A 151 -13.08 -12.48 -33.30
N LYS A 152 -13.37 -12.14 -32.04
CA LYS A 152 -12.35 -12.14 -30.97
C LYS A 152 -11.80 -13.55 -30.72
N TRP A 153 -12.67 -14.55 -30.59
CA TRP A 153 -12.31 -15.95 -30.40
C TRP A 153 -11.52 -16.52 -31.59
N GLY A 154 -11.98 -16.25 -32.82
CA GLY A 154 -11.36 -16.72 -34.06
C GLY A 154 -9.94 -16.22 -34.30
N THR A 155 -9.51 -15.14 -33.61
CA THR A 155 -8.12 -14.66 -33.69
C THR A 155 -7.10 -15.58 -33.00
N GLY A 156 -7.53 -16.54 -32.19
CA GLY A 156 -6.64 -17.45 -31.46
C GLY A 156 -5.85 -16.80 -30.31
N ARG A 157 -5.95 -15.48 -30.11
CA ARG A 157 -5.17 -14.71 -29.11
C ARG A 157 -5.27 -15.26 -27.68
N HIS A 158 -6.40 -15.88 -27.33
CA HIS A 158 -6.62 -16.50 -26.02
C HIS A 158 -5.66 -17.65 -25.69
N ARG A 159 -4.95 -18.21 -26.69
CA ARG A 159 -3.98 -19.30 -26.51
C ARG A 159 -2.53 -18.83 -26.46
N HIS A 160 -2.27 -17.57 -26.80
CA HIS A 160 -0.92 -17.04 -26.85
C HIS A 160 -0.60 -16.34 -25.53
N GLU A 161 0.68 -16.38 -25.14
CA GLU A 161 1.19 -15.54 -24.08
C GLU A 161 0.83 -14.08 -24.33
N ARG A 162 0.50 -13.38 -23.25
CA ARG A 162 0.13 -11.96 -23.32
C ARG A 162 1.24 -11.12 -22.72
N LEU A 163 1.29 -9.87 -23.17
CA LEU A 163 2.18 -8.87 -22.62
C LEU A 163 1.41 -8.00 -21.62
N ARG A 164 1.78 -8.07 -20.35
CA ARG A 164 1.32 -7.12 -19.34
C ARG A 164 2.30 -5.95 -19.28
N VAL A 165 1.80 -4.76 -19.58
CA VAL A 165 2.57 -3.51 -19.40
C VAL A 165 2.25 -2.98 -18.01
N ARG A 166 3.22 -3.03 -17.10
CA ARG A 166 3.13 -2.34 -15.81
C ARG A 166 3.77 -0.96 -15.93
N ARG A 167 3.12 0.02 -15.31
CA ARG A 167 3.58 1.40 -15.24
C ARG A 167 3.66 1.76 -13.77
N GLU A 168 4.87 1.92 -13.27
CA GLU A 168 5.12 2.31 -11.89
C GLU A 168 5.59 3.76 -11.90
N ARG A 169 4.96 4.61 -11.09
CA ARG A 169 5.37 6.00 -10.94
C ARG A 169 6.80 6.05 -10.39
N ARG A 170 7.61 6.97 -10.92
CA ARG A 170 8.94 7.27 -10.38
C ARG A 170 8.79 8.31 -9.29
N PHE A 171 9.43 8.07 -8.16
CA PHE A 171 9.44 9.00 -7.05
C PHE A 171 10.87 9.51 -6.87
N ASP A 172 11.04 10.83 -6.86
CA ASP A 172 12.34 11.50 -6.69
C ASP A 172 12.68 11.68 -5.20
N LEU A 173 12.37 10.67 -4.39
CA LEU A 173 12.68 10.63 -2.96
C LEU A 173 13.90 9.74 -2.73
N PRO A 174 14.85 10.12 -1.86
CA PRO A 174 15.98 9.27 -1.54
C PRO A 174 15.52 8.08 -0.68
N PRO A 175 16.29 6.97 -0.63
CA PRO A 175 16.09 5.93 0.38
C PRO A 175 15.99 6.57 1.77
N PRO A 176 15.15 6.07 2.70
CA PRO A 176 14.27 4.90 2.58
C PRO A 176 12.90 5.20 1.96
N PHE A 177 12.70 6.41 1.41
CA PHE A 177 11.44 6.87 0.83
C PHE A 177 11.32 6.56 -0.68
N ASP A 178 12.32 5.91 -1.26
CA ASP A 178 12.45 5.60 -2.70
C ASP A 178 11.59 4.41 -3.15
N TRP A 179 11.04 3.65 -2.19
CA TRP A 179 10.10 2.57 -2.45
C TRP A 179 8.68 2.95 -2.05
N TRP A 180 7.77 2.87 -3.03
CA TRP A 180 6.35 3.11 -2.86
C TRP A 180 5.52 1.91 -3.33
N ASP A 181 4.56 1.48 -2.52
CA ASP A 181 3.57 0.50 -2.97
C ASP A 181 2.48 1.22 -3.77
N ALA A 182 2.47 1.05 -5.10
CA ALA A 182 1.54 1.75 -6.00
C ALA A 182 0.05 1.45 -5.73
N ARG A 183 -0.28 0.50 -4.86
CA ARG A 183 -1.65 0.24 -4.38
C ARG A 183 -2.07 1.21 -3.28
N ASN A 184 -1.11 1.90 -2.67
CA ASN A 184 -1.32 2.77 -1.53
C ASN A 184 -1.50 4.21 -2.00
N PRO A 185 -2.65 4.85 -1.71
CA PRO A 185 -2.76 6.30 -1.84
C PRO A 185 -1.96 7.02 -0.75
N PHE A 186 -1.71 6.36 0.40
CA PHE A 186 -0.93 6.88 1.50
C PHE A 186 0.15 5.89 1.94
N GLN A 187 1.31 6.42 2.31
CA GLN A 187 2.36 5.66 2.97
C GLN A 187 2.85 6.45 4.17
N GLN A 188 2.89 5.80 5.34
CA GLN A 188 3.32 6.42 6.58
C GLN A 188 4.60 5.77 7.06
N TYR A 189 5.61 6.59 7.33
CA TYR A 189 6.90 6.18 7.85
C TYR A 189 6.94 6.52 9.35
N PHE A 190 7.32 5.54 10.15
CA PHE A 190 7.48 5.66 11.60
C PHE A 190 8.96 5.58 11.91
N PHE A 191 9.48 6.57 12.63
CA PHE A 191 10.90 6.67 12.96
C PHE A 191 11.10 6.70 14.47
N VAL A 192 12.14 5.99 14.92
CA VAL A 192 12.70 6.09 16.27
C VAL A 192 14.21 6.28 16.11
N PRO A 193 14.69 7.52 15.95
CA PRO A 193 16.08 7.82 15.63
C PRO A 193 17.08 7.23 16.62
N GLU A 194 16.78 7.28 17.91
CA GLU A 194 17.65 6.78 18.99
C GLU A 194 17.86 5.27 18.93
N ALA A 195 16.86 4.53 18.46
CA ALA A 195 16.95 3.09 18.20
C ALA A 195 17.50 2.77 16.80
N GLN A 196 17.81 3.80 15.99
CA GLN A 196 18.08 3.70 14.55
C GLN A 196 17.02 2.85 13.83
N TRP A 197 15.77 2.95 14.26
CA TRP A 197 14.71 2.07 13.81
C TRP A 197 13.71 2.82 12.94
N MET A 198 13.25 2.15 11.90
CA MET A 198 12.14 2.62 11.09
C MET A 198 11.22 1.48 10.66
N ALA A 199 9.96 1.84 10.41
CA ALA A 199 9.04 0.99 9.68
C ALA A 199 8.12 1.80 8.77
N VAL A 200 7.47 1.08 7.87
CA VAL A 200 6.59 1.67 6.86
C VAL A 200 5.22 1.01 6.96
N GLY A 201 4.22 1.83 7.24
CA GLY A 201 2.80 1.49 7.23
C GLY A 201 2.13 1.87 5.91
N GLY A 202 1.06 1.14 5.58
CA GLY A 202 0.25 1.39 4.39
C GLY A 202 -0.75 0.26 4.11
N SER A 203 -1.59 0.43 3.09
CA SER A 203 -2.68 -0.50 2.78
C SER A 203 -2.27 -1.73 1.96
N GLY A 204 -1.06 -1.71 1.39
CA GLY A 204 -0.66 -2.53 0.25
C GLY A 204 -0.45 -4.00 0.56
N SER A 205 -0.06 -4.32 1.79
CA SER A 205 0.12 -5.71 2.21
C SER A 205 -0.42 -5.95 3.61
N SER A 206 -0.62 -7.23 3.96
CA SER A 206 -1.06 -7.58 5.31
C SER A 206 -0.09 -7.11 6.38
N GLY A 207 1.22 -7.28 6.14
CA GLY A 207 2.28 -6.82 7.04
C GLY A 207 2.37 -5.31 7.15
N GLN A 208 2.16 -4.56 6.06
CA GLN A 208 2.12 -3.08 6.13
C GLN A 208 0.94 -2.57 6.95
N ARG A 209 -0.23 -3.21 6.81
CA ARG A 209 -1.43 -2.84 7.58
C ARG A 209 -1.26 -3.12 9.07
N GLU A 210 -0.71 -4.30 9.40
CA GLU A 210 -0.38 -4.65 10.78
C GLU A 210 0.63 -3.67 11.35
N MET A 211 1.71 -3.37 10.62
CA MET A 211 2.75 -2.44 11.05
C MET A 211 2.21 -1.03 11.26
N HIS A 212 1.37 -0.54 10.34
CA HIS A 212 0.72 0.76 10.47
C HIS A 212 -0.12 0.86 11.74
N SER A 213 -0.96 -0.15 11.97
CA SER A 213 -1.83 -0.20 13.15
C SER A 213 -1.02 -0.32 14.44
N ARG A 214 -0.06 -1.25 14.48
CA ARG A 214 0.79 -1.48 15.66
C ARG A 214 1.56 -0.23 16.04
N MET A 215 2.29 0.37 15.09
CA MET A 215 3.08 1.57 15.35
C MET A 215 2.21 2.80 15.59
N GLY A 216 1.08 2.92 14.89
CA GLY A 216 0.10 3.97 15.12
C GLY A 216 -0.41 3.97 16.56
N PHE A 217 -0.81 2.80 17.08
CA PHE A 217 -1.24 2.66 18.48
C PHE A 217 -0.10 2.81 19.48
N THR A 218 1.11 2.32 19.17
CA THR A 218 2.29 2.56 20.01
C THR A 218 2.59 4.04 20.15
N PHE A 219 2.64 4.78 19.04
CA PHE A 219 2.94 6.22 19.08
C PHE A 219 1.81 7.00 19.73
N ALA A 220 0.55 6.62 19.50
CA ALA A 220 -0.60 7.20 20.20
C ALA A 220 -0.54 6.98 21.72
N ALA A 221 -0.13 5.79 22.17
CA ALA A 221 0.09 5.50 23.59
C ALA A 221 1.28 6.29 24.18
N TYR A 222 2.38 6.39 23.42
CA TYR A 222 3.59 7.12 23.80
C TYR A 222 3.33 8.62 24.04
N ARG A 223 2.30 9.22 23.41
CA ARG A 223 1.99 10.66 23.54
C ARG A 223 1.83 11.17 24.98
N LYS A 224 1.56 10.29 25.95
CA LYS A 224 1.54 10.64 27.37
C LYS A 224 2.93 11.03 27.91
N ALA A 225 4.00 10.53 27.32
CA ALA A 225 5.38 10.78 27.69
C ALA A 225 6.00 11.96 26.92
N GLY A 226 5.60 12.19 25.67
CA GLY A 226 6.14 13.27 24.85
C GLY A 226 5.41 13.46 23.51
N PRO A 227 5.66 14.59 22.82
CA PRO A 227 5.08 14.83 21.50
C PRO A 227 5.61 13.83 20.46
N VAL A 228 4.82 13.56 19.44
CA VAL A 228 5.21 12.74 18.28
C VAL A 228 4.95 13.54 17.02
N PRO A 229 5.91 14.35 16.55
CA PRO A 229 5.68 15.23 15.40
C PRO A 229 5.37 14.45 14.12
N SER A 230 4.58 15.08 13.24
CA SER A 230 4.19 14.53 11.95
C SER A 230 4.44 15.52 10.82
N LEU A 231 5.09 15.04 9.76
CA LEU A 231 5.23 15.76 8.50
C LEU A 231 4.25 15.19 7.48
N LEU A 232 3.46 16.04 6.83
CA LEU A 232 2.56 15.65 5.74
C LEU A 232 3.07 16.20 4.40
N LEU A 233 3.34 15.29 3.48
CA LEU A 233 3.76 15.55 2.11
C LEU A 233 2.75 14.97 1.14
N ALA A 234 2.72 15.50 -0.08
CA ALA A 234 1.89 14.97 -1.13
C ALA A 234 2.60 14.99 -2.49
N TYR A 235 2.48 13.89 -3.21
CA TYR A 235 2.91 13.77 -4.59
C TYR A 235 1.76 14.18 -5.49
N ASP A 236 1.87 15.36 -6.11
CA ASP A 236 0.81 15.88 -7.00
C ASP A 236 0.67 15.05 -8.28
N ARG A 237 -0.42 15.26 -9.02
CA ARG A 237 -0.70 14.59 -10.31
C ARG A 237 0.39 14.79 -11.37
N HIS A 238 1.28 15.76 -11.21
CA HIS A 238 2.38 16.07 -12.13
C HIS A 238 3.73 15.57 -11.64
N ASN A 239 3.74 14.67 -10.65
CA ASN A 239 4.93 14.06 -10.11
C ASN A 239 5.87 14.97 -9.35
N ARG A 240 5.33 16.02 -8.73
CA ARG A 240 6.10 16.87 -7.83
C ARG A 240 5.77 16.54 -6.38
N LEU A 241 6.80 16.43 -5.56
CA LEU A 241 6.65 16.33 -4.13
C LEU A 241 6.34 17.72 -3.57
N ARG A 242 5.21 17.84 -2.88
CA ARG A 242 4.70 19.07 -2.30
C ARG A 242 4.63 18.97 -0.79
N PHE A 243 4.80 20.11 -0.14
CA PHE A 243 4.63 20.28 1.28
C PHE A 243 3.19 20.67 1.60
N VAL A 244 2.55 19.87 2.45
CA VAL A 244 1.19 20.14 2.94
C VAL A 244 1.27 20.85 4.28
N GLY A 245 1.93 20.22 5.26
CA GLY A 245 2.07 20.79 6.60
C GLY A 245 3.02 20.01 7.50
N GLU A 246 3.40 20.65 8.60
CA GLU A 246 4.14 20.06 9.71
C GLU A 246 3.33 20.26 10.98
N PHE A 247 3.22 19.22 11.80
CA PHE A 247 2.38 19.17 12.98
C PHE A 247 3.24 18.75 14.17
N GLY A 248 3.12 19.47 15.29
CA GLY A 248 3.82 19.13 16.53
C GLY A 248 3.26 17.89 17.24
N ASP A 249 2.13 17.39 16.76
CA ASP A 249 1.40 16.24 17.29
C ASP A 249 1.30 15.12 16.25
N LEU A 250 0.95 13.93 16.74
CA LEU A 250 0.80 12.74 15.92
C LEU A 250 -0.37 12.91 14.95
N CYS A 251 -0.08 12.70 13.68
CA CYS A 251 -1.05 12.44 12.65
C CYS A 251 -0.92 10.99 12.16
N LEU A 252 -2.05 10.33 11.90
CA LEU A 252 -2.11 8.96 11.38
C LEU A 252 -3.02 8.91 10.16
N GLU A 253 -2.62 8.15 9.14
CA GLU A 253 -3.52 7.77 8.06
C GLU A 253 -4.63 6.87 8.62
N GLU A 254 -5.89 7.21 8.36
CA GLU A 254 -7.00 6.55 9.04
C GLU A 254 -7.37 5.17 8.46
N LEU A 255 -7.43 5.02 7.13
CA LEU A 255 -8.09 3.87 6.49
C LEU A 255 -7.48 2.53 6.90
N THR A 256 -6.20 2.52 7.25
CA THR A 256 -5.48 1.31 7.60
C THR A 256 -5.33 1.08 9.11
N LEU A 257 -5.79 2.00 9.96
CA LEU A 257 -5.76 1.83 11.41
C LEU A 257 -6.70 0.71 11.88
N GLY A 258 -6.18 -0.20 12.70
CA GLY A 258 -6.91 -1.36 13.22
C GLY A 258 -6.96 -2.55 12.25
N MET A 259 -6.38 -2.43 11.06
CA MET A 259 -6.30 -3.54 10.11
C MET A 259 -5.17 -4.50 10.48
N ASN A 260 -5.47 -5.80 10.60
CA ASN A 260 -4.53 -6.88 10.94
C ASN A 260 -3.80 -6.76 12.28
N TYR A 261 -4.12 -5.76 13.10
CA TYR A 261 -3.68 -5.63 14.48
C TYR A 261 -4.87 -5.17 15.31
N HIS A 262 -5.42 -6.08 16.11
CA HIS A 262 -6.66 -5.82 16.82
C HIS A 262 -6.39 -5.10 18.15
N VAL A 263 -7.07 -3.97 18.34
CA VAL A 263 -7.24 -3.28 19.60
C VAL A 263 -8.75 -3.14 19.80
N ASP A 264 -9.24 -3.31 21.01
CA ASP A 264 -10.67 -3.16 21.26
C ASP A 264 -11.11 -1.71 20.98
N ARG A 265 -12.39 -1.54 20.63
CA ARG A 265 -12.90 -0.24 20.18
C ARG A 265 -12.76 0.85 21.24
N ALA A 266 -12.99 0.53 22.51
CA ALA A 266 -12.93 1.52 23.58
C ALA A 266 -11.49 1.99 23.80
N GLU A 267 -10.54 1.07 23.75
CA GLU A 267 -9.11 1.37 23.81
C GLU A 267 -8.64 2.15 22.58
N GLN A 268 -9.11 1.79 21.38
CA GLN A 268 -8.81 2.55 20.16
C GLN A 268 -9.31 4.00 20.27
N GLU A 269 -10.56 4.21 20.65
CA GLU A 269 -11.12 5.56 20.87
C GLU A 269 -10.32 6.34 21.93
N ARG A 270 -9.89 5.66 23.00
CA ARG A 270 -9.05 6.27 24.06
C ARG A 270 -7.66 6.65 23.56
N LEU A 271 -7.00 5.79 22.79
CA LEU A 271 -5.65 6.02 22.26
C LEU A 271 -5.63 7.12 21.20
N LEU A 272 -6.63 7.14 20.33
CA LEU A 272 -6.69 8.10 19.23
C LEU A 272 -7.17 9.49 19.64
N ARG A 273 -7.57 9.69 20.90
CA ARG A 273 -7.93 11.01 21.39
C ARG A 273 -6.76 11.99 21.27
N GLY A 274 -7.03 13.12 20.62
CA GLY A 274 -6.08 14.17 20.28
C GLY A 274 -5.10 13.80 19.18
N VAL A 275 -5.30 12.68 18.47
CA VAL A 275 -4.51 12.31 17.28
C VAL A 275 -5.18 12.89 16.03
N GLY A 276 -4.38 13.45 15.12
CA GLY A 276 -4.87 13.94 13.83
C GLY A 276 -5.07 12.80 12.84
N LEU A 277 -6.31 12.46 12.50
CA LEU A 277 -6.62 11.43 11.52
C LEU A 277 -6.64 12.04 10.12
N VAL A 278 -5.70 11.61 9.28
CA VAL A 278 -5.54 12.11 7.91
C VAL A 278 -6.36 11.27 6.95
N ARG A 279 -7.16 11.96 6.13
CA ARG A 279 -8.03 11.37 5.11
C ARG A 279 -7.83 12.08 3.77
N ALA A 280 -8.01 11.35 2.67
CA ALA A 280 -8.14 11.94 1.34
C ALA A 280 -9.62 11.98 0.94
N GLY A 281 -10.14 13.18 0.70
CA GLY A 281 -11.44 13.43 0.11
C GLY A 281 -11.32 13.57 -1.41
N TRP A 282 -12.08 12.75 -2.13
CA TRP A 282 -12.16 12.83 -3.58
C TRP A 282 -13.36 13.68 -3.99
N HIS A 283 -13.16 14.60 -4.92
CA HIS A 283 -14.27 15.37 -5.49
C HIS A 283 -15.08 14.49 -6.44
N GLN A 284 -16.39 14.38 -6.24
CA GLN A 284 -17.27 13.54 -7.07
C GLN A 284 -17.23 13.95 -8.55
N ASP A 285 -17.05 15.24 -8.82
CA ASP A 285 -17.05 15.82 -10.16
C ASP A 285 -15.66 15.83 -10.82
N ASP A 286 -14.60 15.68 -10.04
CA ASP A 286 -13.22 15.66 -10.55
C ASP A 286 -12.33 14.76 -9.68
N TRP A 287 -12.23 13.49 -10.09
CA TRP A 287 -11.38 12.47 -9.45
C TRP A 287 -9.89 12.81 -9.51
N SER A 288 -9.51 13.84 -10.26
CA SER A 288 -8.15 14.35 -10.32
C SER A 288 -7.86 15.49 -9.34
N LYS A 289 -8.88 15.92 -8.58
CA LYS A 289 -8.73 16.82 -7.43
C LYS A 289 -8.88 16.01 -6.14
N VAL A 290 -7.91 16.18 -5.26
CA VAL A 290 -7.93 15.59 -3.93
C VAL A 290 -7.74 16.69 -2.91
N ASP A 291 -8.58 16.65 -1.88
CA ASP A 291 -8.38 17.43 -0.67
C ASP A 291 -7.93 16.50 0.44
N LEU A 292 -6.89 16.91 1.15
CA LEU A 292 -6.50 16.23 2.38
C LEU A 292 -7.23 16.88 3.55
N ALA A 293 -7.77 16.08 4.44
CA ALA A 293 -8.38 16.55 5.67
C ALA A 293 -7.66 15.91 6.86
N ILE A 294 -7.45 16.70 7.90
CA ILE A 294 -7.01 16.20 9.20
C ILE A 294 -8.13 16.46 10.20
N GLU A 295 -8.64 15.40 10.78
CA GLU A 295 -9.65 15.43 11.82
C GLU A 295 -9.02 15.10 13.16
N TRP A 296 -9.11 16.02 14.12
CA TRP A 296 -8.63 15.80 15.47
C TRP A 296 -9.75 15.18 16.30
N ALA A 297 -9.54 13.95 16.77
CA ALA A 297 -10.49 13.29 17.67
C ALA A 297 -10.46 13.96 19.04
N GLU A 298 -11.55 14.63 19.47
CA GLU A 298 -11.67 15.23 20.82
C GLU A 298 -12.05 14.21 21.92
#